data_AF-A0A3A0BHC1-F1
#
_entry.id   AF-A0A3A0BHC1-F1
#
_cell.length_a   1.000
_cell.length_b   1.000
_cell.length_c   1.000
_cell.angle_alpha   90.00
_cell.angle_beta   90.00
_cell.angle_gamma   90.00
#
_symmetry.space_group_name_H-M   'P 1'
#
loop_
_entity.id
_entity.type
_entity.pdbx_description
1 polymer ?
#
loop_
_entity_poly.entity_id
_entity_poly.type
_entity_poly.pdbx_seq_one_letter_code
_entity_poly.pdbx_strand_id
1 'polypeptide(L)' 'LMKYICKHGFEHHVSMNGSHTAAVLDEAFTTYFGWDVYHHQAAE' A
#
# COMPACT_ATOMS: atom_id res chain seq x y z
N LEU A 1 -5.31 1.04 -7.98
CA LEU A 1 -3.88 1.20 -7.66
C LEU A 1 -3.07 1.84 -8.79
N MET A 2 -2.78 1.18 -9.92
CA MET A 2 -1.84 1.72 -10.94
C MET A 2 -2.18 3.14 -11.44
N LYS A 3 -3.46 3.42 -11.74
CA LYS A 3 -3.91 4.77 -12.12
C LYS A 3 -3.64 5.82 -11.04
N TYR A 4 -3.77 5.45 -9.77
CA TYR A 4 -3.51 6.34 -8.63
C TYR A 4 -2.01 6.63 -8.52
N ILE A 5 -1.17 5.60 -8.65
CA ILE A 5 0.29 5.71 -8.65
C ILE A 5 0.77 6.70 -9.72
N CYS A 6 0.31 6.53 -10.96
CA CYS A 6 0.71 7.40 -12.07
C CYS A 6 0.28 8.86 -11.91
N LYS A 7 -0.77 9.16 -11.12
CA LYS A 7 -1.29 10.52 -10.95
C LYS A 7 -0.67 11.30 -9.79
N HIS A 8 -0.18 10.61 -8.76
CA HIS A 8 0.27 11.27 -7.53
C HIS A 8 1.80 11.24 -7.35
N GLY A 9 2.51 10.36 -8.06
CA GLY A 9 3.96 10.23 -7.93
C GLY A 9 4.35 9.55 -6.61
N PHE A 10 5.23 8.57 -6.69
CA PHE A 10 5.72 7.79 -5.55
C PHE A 10 7.23 7.63 -5.67
N GLU A 11 7.85 7.13 -4.60
CA GLU A 11 9.27 6.87 -4.49
C GLU A 11 9.77 6.00 -5.65
N HIS A 12 11.01 6.25 -6.09
CA HIS A 12 11.61 5.54 -7.23
C HIS A 12 11.63 4.02 -7.00
N HIS A 13 11.91 3.60 -5.77
CA HIS A 13 12.02 2.18 -5.42
C HIS A 13 10.71 1.69 -4.81
N VAL A 14 10.14 0.68 -5.46
CA VAL A 14 8.93 0.00 -4.99
C VAL A 14 9.10 -1.51 -5.09
N SER A 15 8.40 -2.23 -4.22
CA SER A 15 8.27 -3.68 -4.29
C SER A 15 6.87 -4.05 -4.77
N MET A 16 6.76 -5.09 -5.59
CA MET A 16 5.50 -5.62 -6.08
C MET A 16 5.43 -7.12 -5.81
N ASN A 17 4.29 -7.60 -5.34
CA ASN A 17 4.00 -9.03 -5.23
C ASN A 17 2.62 -9.34 -5.83
N GLY A 18 2.44 -10.56 -6.32
CA GLY A 18 1.19 -11.02 -6.94
C GLY A 18 0.18 -11.62 -5.96
N SER A 19 0.47 -11.60 -4.66
CA SER A 19 -0.39 -12.19 -3.63
C SER A 19 -1.25 -11.11 -2.96
N HIS A 20 -2.37 -11.51 -2.34
CA HIS A 20 -3.26 -10.59 -1.63
C HIS A 20 -2.75 -10.30 -0.21
N THR A 21 -1.66 -9.55 -0.10
CA THR A 21 -0.94 -9.28 1.16
C THR A 21 -1.17 -7.88 1.73
N ALA A 22 -1.94 -7.02 1.05
CA ALA A 22 -2.14 -5.63 1.44
C ALA A 22 -2.71 -5.49 2.87
N ALA A 23 -3.75 -6.26 3.21
CA ALA A 23 -4.41 -6.18 4.52
C ALA A 23 -3.51 -6.60 5.69
N VAL A 24 -2.73 -7.69 5.53
CA VAL A 24 -1.83 -8.15 6.61
C VAL A 24 -0.64 -7.21 6.80
N LEU A 25 -0.17 -6.54 5.74
CA LEU A 25 0.88 -5.52 5.85
C LEU A 25 0.36 -4.26 6.55
N ASP A 26 -0.84 -3.80 6.21
CA ASP A 26 -1.51 -2.67 6.85
C ASP A 26 -1.68 -2.89 8.36
N GLU A 27 -2.21 -4.05 8.76
CA GLU A 27 -2.30 -4.44 10.17
C GLU A 27 -0.92 -4.45 10.83
N ALA A 28 0.07 -5.10 10.21
CA ALA A 28 1.37 -5.25 10.85
C ALA A 28 2.09 -3.91 11.05
N PHE A 29 2.02 -3.04 10.05
CA PHE A 29 2.67 -1.73 10.08
C PHE A 29 1.99 -0.77 11.06
N THR A 30 0.66 -0.78 11.11
CA THR A 30 -0.10 0.10 12.03
C THR A 30 -0.07 -0.39 13.48
N THR A 31 -0.09 -1.71 13.72
CA THR A 31 -0.17 -2.27 15.08
C THR A 31 1.20 -2.56 15.71
N TYR A 32 2.10 -3.25 15.01
CA TYR A 32 3.41 -3.62 15.56
C TYR A 32 4.41 -2.48 15.44
N PHE A 33 4.39 -1.74 14.32
CA PHE A 33 5.35 -0.65 14.08
C PHE A 33 4.80 0.75 14.39
N GLY A 34 3.47 0.89 14.53
CA GLY A 34 2.84 2.18 14.81
C GLY A 34 3.01 3.19 13.66
N TRP A 35 3.12 2.72 12.42
CA TRP A 35 3.28 3.57 11.24
C TRP A 35 1.92 4.07 10.73
N ASP A 36 1.92 5.28 10.18
CA ASP A 36 0.79 5.75 9.38
C ASP A 36 0.92 5.15 7.97
N VAL A 37 -0.12 4.43 7.55
CA VAL A 37 -0.11 3.62 6.34
C VAL A 37 -1.27 4.02 5.44
N TYR A 38 -0.96 4.40 4.21
CA TYR A 38 -1.97 4.55 3.18
C TYR A 38 -2.31 3.19 2.56
N HIS A 39 -3.44 2.62 2.96
CA HIS A 39 -3.99 1.41 2.36
C HIS A 39 -5.00 1.75 1.26
N HIS A 40 -4.59 1.55 0.00
CA HIS A 40 -5.44 1.85 -1.16
C HIS A 40 -6.62 0.88 -1.29
N GLN A 41 -7.84 1.39 -1.09
CA GLN A 41 -9.08 0.67 -1.39
C GLN A 41 -9.40 0.77 -2.89
N ALA A 42 -9.87 -0.34 -3.49
CA ALA A 42 -10.44 -0.26 -4.84
C ALA A 42 -11.70 0.62 -4.79
N ALA A 43 -11.90 1.45 -5.83
CA ALA A 43 -13.18 2.11 -6.01
C ALA A 43 -14.26 1.05 -6.33
N GLU A 44 -15.47 1.21 -5.79
CA GLU A 44 -16.65 0.44 -6.21
C GLU A 44 -16.91 0.55 -7.72
#